data_AF-A0A2E7RPR5-F1
#
_entry.id   AF-A0A2E7RPR5-F1
#
_cell.length_a   1.000
_cell.length_b   1.000
_cell.length_c   1.000
_cell.angle_alpha   90.00
_cell.angle_beta   90.00
_cell.angle_gamma   90.00
#
_symmetry.space_group_name_H-M   'P 1'
#
loop_
_entity.id
_entity.type
_entity.pdbx_description
1 polymer ?
#
loop_
_entity_poly.entity_id
_entity_poly.type
_entity_poly.pdbx_seq_one_letter_code
_entity_poly.pdbx_strand_id
1 'polypeptide(L)' 'MKFFDFNFKKIKDFLNSLTEVLLVLVSASLLLGIIFGPETAFVGQVYTNFVAILDMIGQQGLIALVSLIIIFSILKK' A
#
# COMPACT_ATOMS: atom_id res chain seq x y z
N MET A 1 30.81 9.36 -25.35
CA MET A 1 30.03 10.03 -24.29
C MET A 1 29.13 8.98 -23.64
N LYS A 2 29.52 8.41 -22.49
CA LYS A 2 28.68 7.46 -21.73
C LYS A 2 27.62 8.28 -20.99
N PHE A 3 26.51 8.57 -21.66
CA PHE A 3 25.58 9.60 -21.18
C PHE A 3 24.63 9.16 -20.05
N PHE A 4 24.42 7.86 -19.82
CA PHE A 4 23.59 7.41 -18.71
C PHE A 4 24.01 6.01 -18.24
N ASP A 5 25.00 5.93 -17.34
CA ASP A 5 25.15 4.75 -16.50
C ASP A 5 24.03 4.79 -15.45
N PHE A 6 22.83 4.34 -15.83
CA PHE A 6 21.70 4.16 -14.91
C PHE A 6 22.08 3.09 -13.89
N ASN A 7 22.63 3.54 -12.77
CA ASN A 7 22.96 2.67 -11.66
C ASN A 7 21.66 2.28 -10.95
N PHE A 8 21.14 1.10 -11.29
CA PHE A 8 19.92 0.54 -10.71
C PHE A 8 19.95 0.52 -9.18
N LYS A 9 21.13 0.29 -8.58
CA LYS A 9 21.30 0.34 -7.11
C LYS A 9 21.01 1.73 -6.57
N LYS A 10 21.53 2.79 -7.20
CA LYS A 10 21.26 4.17 -6.77
C LYS A 10 19.78 4.55 -6.89
N ILE A 11 19.10 4.10 -7.96
CA ILE A 11 17.67 4.33 -8.13
C ILE A 11 16.87 3.61 -7.04
N LYS A 12 17.20 2.34 -6.78
CA LYS A 12 16.57 1.56 -5.72
C LYS A 12 16.78 2.21 -4.35
N ASP A 13 18.01 2.63 -4.05
CA ASP A 13 18.35 3.30 -2.79
C ASP A 13 17.54 4.61 -2.62
N PHE A 14 17.40 5.41 -3.69
CA PHE A 14 16.56 6.61 -3.69
C PHE A 14 15.06 6.30 -3.46
N LEU A 15 14.51 5.31 -4.18
CA LEU A 15 13.10 4.93 -4.03
C LEU A 15 12.81 4.40 -2.62
N ASN A 16 13.74 3.66 -2.01
CA ASN A 16 13.60 3.20 -0.64
C ASN A 16 13.51 4.38 0.33
N SER A 17 14.46 5.33 0.27
CA SER A 17 14.43 6.50 1.14
C SER A 17 13.20 7.37 0.91
N LEU A 18 12.75 7.54 -0.35
CA LEU A 18 11.50 8.23 -0.64
C LEU A 18 10.30 7.51 -0.02
N THR A 19 10.27 6.18 -0.12
CA THR A 19 9.19 5.35 0.45
C THR A 19 9.15 5.49 1.97
N GLU A 20 10.30 5.49 2.65
CA GLU A 20 10.36 5.72 4.11
C GLU A 20 9.68 7.04 4.51
N VAL A 21 9.97 8.13 3.79
CA VAL A 21 9.32 9.43 4.05
C VAL A 21 7.81 9.39 3.76
N LEU A 22 7.42 8.77 2.64
CA LEU A 22 6.01 8.64 2.27
C LEU A 22 5.22 7.78 3.26
N LEU A 23 5.83 6.74 3.84
CA LEU A 23 5.18 5.91 4.86
C LEU A 23 4.84 6.71 6.11
N VAL A 24 5.75 7.58 6.57
CA VAL A 24 5.50 8.49 7.70
C VAL A 24 4.38 9.48 7.36
N LEU A 25 4.43 10.06 6.16
CA LEU A 25 3.42 11.01 5.68
C LEU A 25 2.03 10.37 5.61
N VAL A 26 1.91 9.17 5.04
CA VAL A 26 0.66 8.42 4.97
C VAL A 26 0.17 8.08 6.36
N SER A 27 1.04 7.59 7.24
CA SER A 27 0.66 7.24 8.63
C SER A 27 0.11 8.45 9.39
N ALA A 28 0.79 9.60 9.31
CA ALA A 28 0.30 10.83 9.91
C ALA A 28 -1.04 11.27 9.29
N SER A 29 -1.17 11.20 7.97
CA SER A 29 -2.40 11.56 7.26
C SER A 29 -3.59 10.69 7.64
N LEU A 30 -3.39 9.38 7.86
CA LEU A 30 -4.44 8.49 8.33
C LEU A 30 -4.91 8.87 9.73
N LEU A 31 -4.00 9.14 10.66
CA LEU A 31 -4.35 9.58 12.01
C LEU A 31 -5.11 10.91 11.99
N LEU A 32 -4.66 11.87 11.19
CA LEU A 32 -5.33 13.16 11.03
C LEU A 32 -6.69 13.00 10.33
N GLY A 33 -6.79 12.12 9.32
CA GLY A 33 -8.05 11.80 8.63
C GLY A 33 -9.09 11.17 9.56
N ILE A 34 -8.66 10.36 10.53
CA ILE A 34 -9.55 9.83 11.58
C ILE A 34 -10.08 10.94 12.50
N ILE A 35 -9.23 11.90 12.86
CA ILE A 35 -9.58 12.98 13.80
C ILE A 35 -10.45 14.06 13.13
N PHE A 36 -10.04 14.54 11.96
CA PHE A 36 -10.68 15.65 11.26
C PHE A 36 -11.76 15.20 10.28
N GLY A 37 -11.78 13.92 9.91
CA GLY A 37 -12.78 13.33 9.04
C GLY A 37 -12.40 13.32 7.56
N PRO A 38 -13.15 12.52 6.75
CA PRO A 38 -12.81 12.17 5.37
C PRO A 38 -12.94 13.34 4.37
N GLU A 39 -13.67 14.39 4.71
CA GLU A 39 -13.85 15.58 3.85
C GLU A 39 -12.70 16.58 3.97
N THR A 40 -11.75 16.34 4.88
CA THR A 40 -10.61 17.23 5.10
C THR A 40 -9.65 17.15 3.91
N ALA A 41 -9.28 18.31 3.36
CA ALA A 41 -8.36 18.39 2.22
C ALA A 41 -7.07 17.61 2.47
N PHE A 42 -6.59 16.91 1.44
CA PHE A 42 -5.45 16.00 1.48
C PHE A 42 -5.62 14.78 2.41
N VAL A 43 -5.68 14.96 3.73
CA VAL A 43 -5.67 13.85 4.70
C VAL A 43 -6.92 12.97 4.63
N GLY A 44 -8.08 13.59 4.40
CA GLY A 44 -9.34 12.87 4.22
C GLY A 44 -9.37 12.03 2.95
N GLN A 45 -8.75 12.53 1.87
CA GLN A 45 -8.60 11.77 0.62
C GLN A 45 -7.65 10.58 0.79
N VAL A 46 -6.55 10.73 1.54
CA VAL A 46 -5.64 9.62 1.86
C VAL A 46 -6.37 8.55 2.66
N TYR A 47 -7.16 8.95 3.66
CA TYR A 47 -7.98 8.03 4.44
C TYR A 47 -8.99 7.26 3.57
N THR A 48 -9.75 7.96 2.74
CA THR A 48 -10.76 7.34 1.86
C THR A 48 -10.13 6.37 0.85
N ASN A 49 -8.99 6.73 0.25
CA ASN A 49 -8.26 5.83 -0.64
C ASN A 49 -7.79 4.56 0.09
N PHE A 50 -7.30 4.71 1.32
CA PHE A 50 -6.85 3.57 2.12
C PHE A 50 -8.00 2.63 2.48
N VAL A 51 -9.14 3.17 2.93
CA VAL A 51 -10.35 2.38 3.22
C VAL A 51 -10.85 1.65 1.97
N ALA A 52 -10.88 2.31 0.81
CA ALA A 52 -11.29 1.66 -0.44
C ALA A 52 -10.40 0.46 -0.79
N ILE A 53 -9.08 0.56 -0.58
CA ILE A 53 -8.16 -0.57 -0.77
C ILE A 53 -8.45 -1.68 0.25
N LEU A 54 -8.70 -1.33 1.51
CA LEU A 54 -9.08 -2.32 2.53
C LEU A 54 -10.37 -3.03 2.20
N ASP A 55 -11.37 -2.33 1.65
CA ASP A 55 -12.65 -2.94 1.26
C ASP A 55 -12.48 -3.90 0.07
N MET A 56 -11.66 -3.53 -0.92
CA MET A 56 -11.27 -4.42 -2.01
C MET A 56 -10.62 -5.70 -1.47
N ILE A 57 -9.64 -5.56 -0.56
CA ILE A 57 -8.97 -6.70 0.07
C ILE A 57 -9.89 -7.46 1.03
N GLY A 58 -10.83 -6.82 1.72
CA GLY A 58 -11.74 -7.50 2.64
C GLY A 58 -12.69 -8.42 1.88
N GLN A 59 -13.30 -7.90 0.81
CA GLN A 59 -14.26 -8.66 0.01
C GLN A 59 -13.58 -9.70 -0.87
N GLN A 60 -12.50 -9.33 -1.57
CA GLN A 60 -11.81 -10.24 -2.50
C GLN A 60 -10.71 -11.05 -1.81
N GLY A 61 -10.10 -10.54 -0.76
CA GLY A 61 -9.05 -11.23 0.00
C GLY A 61 -9.59 -12.36 0.88
N LEU A 62 -10.82 -12.27 1.40
CA LEU A 62 -11.46 -13.43 2.03
C LEU A 62 -11.66 -14.55 1.01
N ILE A 63 -12.16 -14.21 -0.20
CA ILE A 63 -12.33 -15.17 -1.30
C ILE A 63 -10.97 -15.78 -1.66
N ALA A 64 -9.93 -14.95 -1.81
CA ALA A 64 -8.58 -15.41 -2.12
C ALA A 64 -8.00 -16.34 -1.04
N LEU A 65 -8.18 -16.02 0.26
CA LEU A 65 -7.74 -16.86 1.37
C LEU A 65 -8.46 -18.20 1.38
N VAL A 66 -9.78 -18.21 1.18
CA VAL A 66 -10.58 -19.44 1.07
C VAL A 66 -10.12 -20.27 -0.13
N SER A 67 -9.89 -19.66 -1.29
CA SER A 67 -9.36 -20.34 -2.48
C SER A 67 -7.99 -20.96 -2.20
N LEU A 68 -7.08 -20.26 -1.51
CA LEU A 68 -5.78 -20.80 -1.13
C LEU A 68 -5.91 -22.00 -0.19
N ILE A 69 -6.80 -21.94 0.81
CA ILE A 69 -7.07 -23.06 1.72
C ILE A 69 -7.56 -24.29 0.93
N ILE A 70 -8.50 -24.12 0.00
CA ILE A 70 -9.02 -25.20 -0.84
C ILE A 70 -7.89 -25.81 -1.67
N ILE A 71 -7.08 -24.98 -2.34
CA ILE A 71 -5.93 -25.43 -3.13
C ILE A 71 -4.96 -26.22 -2.25
N PHE A 72 -4.60 -25.72 -1.08
CA PHE A 72 -3.72 -26.41 -0.14
C PHE A 72 -4.32 -27.72 0.37
N SER A 73 -5.62 -27.78 0.66
CA SER A 73 -6.30 -29.02 1.07
C SER A 73 -6.32 -30.08 -0.03
N ILE A 74 -6.41 -29.68 -1.30
CA ILE A 74 -6.32 -30.60 -2.44
C ILE A 74 -4.87 -31.07 -2.63
N LEU A 75 -3.89 -30.17 -2.55
CA LEU A 75 -2.47 -30.49 -2.72
C LEU A 75 -1.87 -31.32 -1.58
N LYS A 76 -2.46 -31.25 -0.38
CA LYS A 76 -2.04 -32.05 0.79
C LYS A 76 -2.62 -33.47 0.79
N LYS A 77 -3.37 -33.84 -0.25
CA LYS A 77 -3.89 -35.19 -0.47
C LYS A 77 -2.85 -36.04 -1.20
#